data_AF-A0A7X1LRM4-F1
#
_entry.id   AF-A0A7X1LRM4-F1
#
_cell.length_a   1.000
_cell.length_b   1.000
_cell.length_c   1.000
_cell.angle_alpha   90.00
_cell.angle_beta   90.00
_cell.angle_gamma   90.00
#
_symmetry.space_group_name_H-M   'P 1'
#
loop_
_entity.id
_entity.type
_entity.pdbx_description
1 polymer ?
#
loop_
_entity_poly.entity_id
_entity_poly.type
_entity_poly.pdbx_seq_one_letter_code
_entity_poly.pdbx_strand_id
1 'polypeptide(L)'
;MRSRRAASSRIAAEYGVPVCPHAGGAGLCEPVRHLATFDCVAVSGTVEYRVIEYVDHLHEHFLDPVVIRDGHCTAPTAPGFSAAVRPESLARYCFPGGAFWAADTDRQKGHAA
;
A
#
# COMPACT_ATOMS: atom_id res chain seq x y z
N MET A 1 -30.56 -1.39 -1.04
CA MET A 1 -29.15 -1.69 -0.66
C MET A 1 -28.52 -2.45 -1.83
N ARG A 2 -27.67 -1.81 -2.65
CA ARG A 2 -27.01 -2.48 -3.77
C ARG A 2 -25.91 -3.41 -3.20
N SER A 3 -25.86 -4.65 -3.69
CA SER A 3 -24.88 -5.67 -3.32
C SER A 3 -23.45 -5.11 -3.41
N ARG A 4 -22.70 -5.15 -2.31
CA ARG A 4 -21.27 -4.78 -2.25
C ARG A 4 -20.47 -5.89 -2.94
N ARG A 5 -20.33 -5.81 -4.27
CA ARG A 5 -19.45 -6.71 -5.01
C ARG A 5 -18.11 -6.02 -5.21
N ALA A 6 -17.03 -6.71 -4.87
CA ALA A 6 -15.70 -6.31 -5.32
C ALA A 6 -15.68 -6.38 -6.86
N ALA A 7 -15.20 -5.31 -7.50
CA ALA A 7 -15.11 -5.23 -8.95
C ALA A 7 -13.80 -4.51 -9.31
N SER A 8 -13.16 -4.96 -10.37
CA SER A 8 -12.05 -4.22 -10.98
C SER A 8 -12.57 -2.90 -11.58
N SER A 9 -11.70 -1.90 -11.71
CA SER A 9 -12.06 -0.54 -12.15
C SER A 9 -12.94 -0.50 -13.39
N ARG A 10 -12.63 -1.29 -14.43
CA ARG A 10 -13.39 -1.29 -15.69
C ARG A 10 -14.82 -1.79 -15.52
N ILE A 11 -15.00 -2.86 -14.75
CA ILE A 11 -16.33 -3.45 -14.46
C ILE A 11 -17.10 -2.48 -13.55
N ALA A 12 -16.44 -1.93 -12.53
CA ALA A 12 -17.05 -0.97 -11.62
C ALA A 12 -17.57 0.26 -12.37
N ALA A 13 -16.78 0.79 -13.32
CA ALA A 13 -17.17 1.92 -14.16
C ALA A 13 -18.38 1.58 -15.07
N GLU A 14 -18.42 0.38 -15.66
CA GLU A 14 -19.55 -0.06 -16.48
C GLU A 14 -20.88 -0.07 -15.70
N TYR A 15 -20.83 -0.43 -14.42
CA TYR A 15 -22.02 -0.53 -13.56
C TYR A 15 -22.24 0.67 -12.63
N GLY A 16 -21.45 1.74 -12.76
CA GLY A 16 -21.56 2.93 -11.92
C GLY A 16 -21.30 2.67 -10.43
N VAL A 17 -20.40 1.73 -10.11
CA VAL A 17 -20.01 1.40 -8.73
C VAL A 17 -18.69 2.11 -8.41
N PRO A 18 -18.60 2.89 -7.32
CA PRO A 18 -17.33 3.49 -6.90
C PRO A 18 -16.37 2.43 -6.35
N VAL A 19 -15.08 2.60 -6.63
CA VAL A 19 -14.00 1.76 -6.10
C VAL A 19 -13.27 2.52 -5.01
N CYS A 20 -13.17 1.91 -3.83
CA CYS A 20 -12.39 2.42 -2.70
C CYS A 20 -11.30 1.40 -2.36
N PRO A 21 -10.06 1.59 -2.86
CA PRO A 21 -9.01 0.59 -2.69
C PRO A 21 -8.58 0.41 -1.23
N HIS A 22 -8.36 -0.86 -0.85
CA HIS A 22 -7.77 -1.24 0.44
C HIS A 22 -6.26 -0.99 0.43
N ALA A 23 -5.71 -0.49 1.53
CA ALA A 23 -4.31 -0.11 1.66
C ALA A 23 -3.69 -0.38 3.04
N GLY A 24 -4.42 -1.01 3.98
CA GLY A 24 -3.99 -1.20 5.37
C GLY A 24 -2.90 -2.25 5.65
N GLY A 25 -2.12 -2.65 4.65
CA GLY A 25 -1.03 -3.63 4.77
C GLY A 25 0.34 -3.03 4.51
N ALA A 26 1.40 -3.73 4.91
CA ALA A 26 2.78 -3.28 4.70
C ALA A 26 3.05 -3.02 3.20
N GLY A 27 3.22 -1.74 2.85
CA GLY A 27 3.52 -1.36 1.47
C GLY A 27 2.34 -1.33 0.51
N LEU A 28 1.09 -1.42 0.97
CA LEU A 28 -0.06 -1.40 0.05
C LEU A 28 -0.45 0.02 -0.38
N CYS A 29 -0.20 1.03 0.44
CA CYS A 29 -0.47 2.43 0.10
C CYS A 29 0.35 2.91 -1.11
N GLU A 30 1.58 2.42 -1.23
CA GLU A 30 2.56 2.78 -2.26
C GLU A 30 2.11 2.43 -3.69
N PRO A 31 1.73 1.17 -4.01
CA PRO A 31 1.25 0.80 -5.34
C PRO A 31 -0.22 1.19 -5.56
N VAL A 32 -1.09 1.13 -4.54
CA VAL A 32 -2.53 1.30 -4.76
C VAL A 32 -2.90 2.72 -5.19
N ARG A 33 -2.10 3.72 -4.83
CA ARG A 33 -2.24 5.10 -5.35
C ARG A 33 -2.09 5.17 -6.87
N HIS A 34 -1.27 4.32 -7.49
CA HIS A 34 -1.12 4.26 -8.95
C HIS A 34 -2.41 3.74 -9.59
N LEU A 35 -3.01 2.70 -9.02
CA LEU A 35 -4.26 2.12 -9.52
C LEU A 35 -5.43 3.11 -9.41
N ALA A 36 -5.52 3.85 -8.30
CA ALA A 36 -6.52 4.90 -8.14
C ALA A 36 -6.28 6.09 -9.09
N THR A 37 -5.01 6.47 -9.31
CA THR A 37 -4.65 7.51 -10.28
C THR A 37 -5.03 7.07 -11.70
N PHE A 38 -4.74 5.83 -12.08
CA PHE A 38 -5.15 5.25 -13.36
C PHE A 38 -6.67 5.20 -13.52
N ASP A 39 -7.41 4.76 -12.49
CA ASP A 39 -8.88 4.78 -12.50
C ASP A 39 -9.39 6.19 -12.80
N CYS A 40 -8.92 7.19 -12.07
CA CYS A 40 -9.34 8.57 -12.25
C CYS A 40 -9.02 9.13 -13.64
N VAL A 41 -7.83 8.84 -14.18
CA VAL A 41 -7.38 9.44 -15.45
C VAL A 41 -7.95 8.73 -16.67
N ALA A 42 -8.07 7.40 -16.63
CA ALA A 42 -8.31 6.59 -17.83
C ALA A 42 -9.58 5.72 -17.80
N VAL A 43 -10.25 5.59 -16.66
CA VAL A 43 -11.40 4.67 -16.52
C VAL A 43 -12.67 5.38 -16.04
N SER A 44 -12.64 5.92 -14.82
CA SER A 44 -13.80 6.54 -14.18
C SER A 44 -13.91 8.04 -14.45
N GLY A 45 -12.80 8.74 -14.69
CA GLY A 45 -12.80 10.18 -14.95
C GLY A 45 -13.10 11.05 -13.72
N THR A 46 -13.17 10.47 -12.52
CA THR A 46 -13.62 11.18 -11.30
C THR A 46 -13.01 10.61 -10.02
N VAL A 47 -12.92 11.47 -9.00
CA VAL A 47 -12.62 11.09 -7.60
C VAL A 47 -13.86 11.12 -6.70
N GLU A 48 -15.02 11.49 -7.25
CA GLU A 48 -16.26 11.62 -6.48
C GLU A 48 -16.71 10.25 -5.92
N TYR A 49 -17.01 10.22 -4.61
CA TYR A 49 -17.34 9.01 -3.85
C TYR A 49 -16.28 7.89 -3.90
N ARG A 50 -15.03 8.23 -4.21
CA ARG A 50 -13.89 7.30 -4.27
C ARG A 50 -12.83 7.77 -3.30
N VAL A 51 -12.42 6.88 -2.41
CA VAL A 51 -11.36 7.15 -1.43
C VAL A 51 -10.36 6.02 -1.45
N ILE A 52 -9.09 6.36 -1.23
CA ILE A 52 -8.03 5.39 -1.00
C ILE A 52 -7.91 5.26 0.52
N GLU A 53 -7.93 4.04 1.03
CA GLU A 53 -7.58 3.83 2.44
C GLU A 53 -6.14 4.28 2.70
N TYR A 54 -5.87 4.81 3.89
CA TYR A 54 -4.52 5.19 4.30
C TYR A 54 -4.29 4.71 5.74
N VAL A 55 -3.11 4.16 5.99
CA VAL A 55 -2.64 3.79 7.32
C VAL A 55 -1.19 4.22 7.45
N ASP A 56 -0.87 4.99 8.48
CA ASP A 56 0.45 5.60 8.69
C ASP A 56 1.46 4.58 9.29
N HIS A 57 1.80 3.55 8.52
CA HIS A 57 2.67 2.48 8.99
C HIS A 57 3.63 1.99 7.89
N LEU A 58 4.93 1.89 8.22
CA LEU A 58 5.99 1.27 7.41
C LEU A 58 6.39 1.99 6.12
N HIS A 59 5.86 3.19 5.86
CA HIS A 59 6.24 4.01 4.70
C HIS A 59 7.74 4.32 4.65
N GLU A 60 8.39 4.43 5.80
CA GLU A 60 9.83 4.69 5.92
C GLU A 60 10.68 3.60 5.26
N HIS A 61 10.14 2.40 5.06
CA HIS A 61 10.85 1.28 4.46
C HIS A 61 10.86 1.31 2.93
N PHE A 62 10.12 2.21 2.28
CA PHE A 62 10.04 2.31 0.83
C PHE A 62 10.91 3.46 0.29
N LEU A 63 11.38 3.30 -0.95
CA LEU A 63 12.18 4.31 -1.65
C LEU A 63 11.34 5.51 -2.13
N ASP A 64 10.08 5.27 -2.45
CA ASP A 64 9.11 6.26 -2.94
C ASP A 64 7.80 6.14 -2.13
N PRO A 65 7.81 6.59 -0.87
CA PRO A 65 6.63 6.49 0.00
C PRO A 65 5.47 7.33 -0.53
N VAL A 66 4.25 6.93 -0.15
CA VAL A 66 3.06 7.74 -0.41
C VAL A 66 3.19 9.11 0.28
N VAL A 67 2.68 10.15 -0.38
CA VAL A 67 2.62 11.51 0.15
C VAL A 67 1.16 11.91 0.25
N ILE A 68 0.74 12.29 1.46
CA ILE A 68 -0.58 12.84 1.73
C ILE A 68 -0.48 14.37 1.82
N ARG A 69 -1.36 15.07 1.10
CA ARG A 69 -1.53 16.53 1.20
C ARG A 69 -3.00 16.84 1.35
N ASP A 70 -3.36 17.58 2.40
CA ASP A 70 -4.74 17.98 2.69
C ASP A 70 -5.75 16.82 2.67
N GLY A 71 -5.33 15.64 3.14
CA GLY A 71 -6.15 14.43 3.15
C GLY A 71 -6.20 13.65 1.82
N HIS A 72 -5.43 14.04 0.81
CA HIS A 72 -5.37 13.39 -0.50
C HIS A 72 -4.03 12.71 -0.75
N CYS A 73 -4.06 11.51 -1.31
CA CYS A 73 -2.88 10.86 -1.89
C CYS A 73 -2.45 11.61 -3.15
N THR A 74 -1.22 12.12 -3.18
CA THR A 74 -0.69 12.78 -4.38
C THR A 74 -0.23 11.76 -5.41
N ALA A 75 -0.39 12.09 -6.69
CA ALA A 75 0.10 11.27 -7.78
C ALA A 75 1.63 11.06 -7.68
N PRO A 76 2.12 9.82 -7.86
CA PRO A 76 3.55 9.51 -7.89
C PRO A 76 4.24 10.21 -9.06
N THR A 77 5.50 10.62 -8.85
CA THR A 77 6.33 11.26 -9.90
C THR A 77 7.58 10.45 -10.23
N ALA A 78 8.03 9.58 -9.33
CA ALA A 78 9.12 8.67 -9.58
C ALA A 78 8.67 7.52 -10.52
N PRO A 79 9.55 7.03 -11.40
CA PRO A 79 9.23 5.88 -12.24
C PRO A 79 9.11 4.60 -11.41
N GLY A 80 8.25 3.68 -11.87
CA GLY A 80 8.01 2.39 -11.25
C GLY A 80 6.67 2.32 -10.53
N PHE A 81 6.53 1.35 -9.63
CA PHE A 81 5.27 1.05 -8.94
C PHE A 81 5.33 1.32 -7.43
N SER A 82 6.31 2.14 -7.01
CA SER A 82 6.60 2.52 -5.61
C SER A 82 6.83 1.35 -4.62
N ALA A 83 6.91 0.11 -5.11
CA ALA A 83 7.07 -1.10 -4.29
C ALA A 83 8.52 -1.41 -3.88
N ALA A 84 9.48 -0.57 -4.29
CA ALA A 84 10.89 -0.82 -3.99
C ALA A 84 11.19 -0.54 -2.50
N VAL A 85 11.60 -1.58 -1.79
CA VAL A 85 11.96 -1.53 -0.37
C VAL A 85 13.43 -1.14 -0.23
N ARG A 86 13.74 -0.33 0.80
CA ARG A 86 15.10 0.05 1.18
C ARG A 86 15.94 -1.19 1.52
N PRO A 87 17.18 -1.31 1.01
CA PRO A 87 18.08 -2.41 1.34
C PRO A 87 18.32 -2.59 2.85
N GLU A 88 18.37 -1.50 3.61
CA GLU A 88 18.55 -1.51 5.07
C GLU A 88 17.37 -2.16 5.78
N SER A 89 16.15 -1.91 5.29
CA SER A 89 14.93 -2.53 5.81
C SER A 89 14.95 -4.04 5.55
N LEU A 90 15.37 -4.46 4.34
CA LEU A 90 15.50 -5.88 4.00
C LEU A 90 16.55 -6.55 4.89
N ALA A 91 17.73 -5.97 5.03
CA ALA A 91 18.80 -6.52 5.87
C ALA A 91 18.38 -6.66 7.35
N ARG A 92 17.55 -5.75 7.85
CA ARG A 92 17.07 -5.77 9.24
C ARG A 92 15.92 -6.75 9.47
N TYR A 93 14.93 -6.78 8.57
CA TYR A 93 13.63 -7.44 8.83
C TYR A 93 13.36 -8.67 7.97
N CYS A 94 14.26 -9.07 7.06
CA CYS A 94 14.10 -10.32 6.31
C CYS A 94 14.08 -11.52 7.27
N PHE A 95 12.98 -12.27 7.28
CA PHE A 95 12.90 -13.46 8.12
C PHE A 95 13.62 -14.66 7.45
N PRO A 96 14.31 -15.53 8.22
CA PRO A 96 14.61 -15.43 9.65
C PRO A 96 15.94 -14.73 9.96
N GLY A 97 16.78 -14.47 8.96
CA GLY A 97 18.19 -14.10 9.15
C GLY A 97 18.46 -12.61 9.39
N GLY A 98 17.47 -11.74 9.22
CA GLY A 98 17.59 -10.31 9.42
C GLY A 98 17.90 -9.97 10.88
N ALA A 99 18.66 -8.89 11.10
CA ALA A 99 19.18 -8.53 12.41
C ALA A 99 18.11 -8.48 13.52
N PHE A 100 16.87 -8.08 13.19
CA PHE A 100 15.74 -8.06 14.13
C PHE A 100 15.34 -9.47 14.59
N TRP A 101 15.16 -10.40 13.66
CA TRP A 101 14.68 -11.76 13.94
C TRP A 101 15.77 -12.63 14.57
N ALA A 102 17.02 -12.48 14.12
CA ALA A 102 18.16 -13.18 14.70
C ALA A 102 18.31 -12.87 16.19
N ALA A 103 18.20 -11.59 16.57
CA ALA A 103 18.27 -11.14 17.96
C ALA A 103 17.13 -11.70 18.84
N ASP A 104 15.91 -11.82 18.30
CA ASP A 104 14.78 -12.39 19.05
C ASP A 104 14.88 -13.92 19.20
N THR A 105 15.34 -14.60 18.16
CA THR A 105 15.54 -16.07 18.19
C THR A 105 16.58 -16.46 19.24
N ASP A 106 17.64 -15.67 19.39
CA ASP A 106 18.63 -15.88 20.45
C ASP A 106 18.04 -15.63 21.86
N ARG A 107 17.14 -14.64 22.00
CA ARG A 107 16.42 -14.39 23.26
C ARG A 107 15.50 -15.54 23.65
N GLN A 108 14.84 -16.17 22.69
CA GLN A 108 13.96 -17.33 22.92
C GLN A 108 14.74 -18.58 23.35
N LYS A 109 15.92 -18.84 22.77
CA LYS A 109 16.79 -19.94 23.20
C LYS A 109 17.26 -19.80 24.65
N GLY A 110 17.48 -18.57 25.12
CA GLY A 110 17.91 -18.30 26.50
C GLY A 110 16.83 -18.46 27.58
N HIS A 111 15.53 -18.44 27.23
CA HIS A 111 14.42 -18.60 28.17
C HIS A 111 13.90 -20.05 28.27
N ALA A 112 14.37 -20.95 27.41
CA ALA A 112 13.99 -22.36 27.38
C ALA A 112 14.98 -23.28 28.15
N ALA A 113 15.87 -22.70 28.97
CA ALA A 113 16.87 -23.41 29.77
C ALA A 113 16.59 -23.29 31.27
#